data_AF-A0A2H6KIV8-F1
#
_entry.id   AF-A0A2H6KIV8-F1
#
_cell.length_a   1.000
_cell.length_b   1.000
_cell.length_c   1.000
_cell.angle_alpha   90.00
_cell.angle_beta   90.00
_cell.angle_gamma   90.00
#
_symmetry.space_group_name_H-M   'P 1'
#
loop_
_entity.id
_entity.type
_entity.pdbx_description
1 polymer ?
#
loop_
_entity_poly.entity_id
_entity_poly.type
_entity_poly.pdbx_seq_one_letter_code
_entity_poly.pdbx_strand_id
1 'polypeptide(L)'
;MGMALKKLIEGAIQSATKSLNDRKEQLECPETNGHPHCKALKDQIATANEPEKSKKKSVLKKHYDEVHYLTDDARGRALDDIDARRISLGKLAGQLGGFIGKSDAVTNAINNAITTIIDSNEDFKSLKMSPSSTALSSAAVSAEPINDDELEKEIQHYEALKKPLEDKKSGKNPPLSSEESRLLSSHQSKLDALQRLKSLNESLSSLNNQQSDNCKKLLDNLCSGLEKFLGYQETSKGYDGSGIVYSDLDRLCDGVMAFLHGVLSGVKDDDNVKHYFPVTEMDKILQEIQASMHQKGALGTWDGEVTGKTERVKDYFNNINAVTIKHFNTSLSELSGCGPGEVADKLGNCFIHADAILNAFKLAESYYSDLDPKLGDKLKDSIYKIHVQVAKFHGAATNTELRNLLDCSARQLNAISEFVAKRAAQRLSELQAYLRDEIGVVESNLDGLRSNKFKELQNALYQDLHKAFKEVEGGITSVISKYDNKIFQPVGIIKSASDSFKTEINETRISLQEAIQVVEGEIRKLENFRDLESIGASLKGTVQLLSAINSDPFDRVKSISLHLKLV
;
A
#
# COMPACT_ATOMS: atom_id res chain seq x y z
N MET A 1 -56.50 -36.37 13.84
CA MET A 1 -55.57 -35.43 14.52
C MET A 1 -55.67 -35.50 16.04
N GLY A 2 -56.86 -35.44 16.65
CA GLY A 2 -56.99 -35.50 18.12
C GLY A 2 -56.42 -36.75 18.80
N MET A 3 -56.62 -37.93 18.19
CA MET A 3 -56.07 -39.20 18.71
C MET A 3 -54.53 -39.27 18.61
N ALA A 4 -53.95 -38.63 17.60
CA ALA A 4 -52.50 -38.56 17.38
C ALA A 4 -51.79 -37.77 18.48
N LEU A 5 -52.30 -36.56 18.71
CA LEU A 5 -51.78 -35.64 19.70
C LEU A 5 -51.99 -36.17 21.12
N LYS A 6 -53.13 -36.81 21.35
CA LYS A 6 -53.40 -37.55 22.60
C LYS A 6 -52.35 -38.63 22.85
N LYS A 7 -52.08 -39.51 21.88
CA LYS A 7 -51.05 -40.56 22.00
C LYS A 7 -49.63 -39.99 22.21
N LEU A 8 -49.28 -38.91 21.52
CA LEU A 8 -47.98 -38.24 21.68
C LEU A 8 -47.80 -37.71 23.11
N ILE A 9 -48.80 -36.98 23.61
CA ILE A 9 -48.79 -36.41 24.96
C ILE A 9 -48.80 -37.51 26.03
N GLU A 10 -49.65 -38.54 25.87
CA GLU A 10 -49.70 -39.69 26.77
C GLU A 10 -48.37 -40.44 26.83
N GLY A 11 -47.78 -40.73 25.66
CA GLY A 11 -46.49 -41.41 25.58
C GLY A 11 -45.35 -40.62 26.22
N ALA A 12 -45.33 -39.30 26.03
CA ALA A 12 -44.35 -38.41 26.65
C ALA A 12 -44.49 -38.38 28.19
N ILE A 13 -45.72 -38.22 28.69
CA ILE A 13 -46.00 -38.24 30.14
C ILE A 13 -45.60 -39.60 30.73
N GLN A 14 -46.02 -40.70 30.11
CA GLN A 14 -45.71 -42.05 30.58
C GLN A 14 -44.21 -42.33 30.61
N SER A 15 -43.47 -41.90 29.59
CA SER A 15 -42.00 -42.05 29.54
C SER A 15 -41.31 -41.23 30.63
N ALA A 16 -41.75 -39.99 30.86
CA ALA A 16 -41.23 -39.14 31.91
C ALA A 16 -41.52 -39.71 33.32
N THR A 17 -42.75 -40.18 33.55
CA THR A 17 -43.15 -40.83 34.81
C THR A 17 -42.28 -42.06 35.06
N LYS A 18 -42.11 -42.92 34.06
CA LYS A 18 -41.24 -44.11 34.18
C LYS A 18 -39.80 -43.72 34.50
N SER A 19 -39.24 -42.75 33.78
CA SER A 19 -37.87 -42.31 34.02
C SER A 19 -37.64 -41.76 35.44
N LEU A 20 -38.62 -41.05 36.00
CA LEU A 20 -38.55 -40.53 37.37
C LEU A 20 -38.73 -41.63 38.42
N ASN A 21 -39.51 -42.68 38.13
CA ASN A 21 -39.63 -43.86 38.98
C ASN A 21 -38.35 -44.67 38.98
N ASP A 22 -37.84 -45.01 37.80
CA ASP A 22 -36.60 -45.78 37.64
C ASP A 22 -35.42 -45.07 38.32
N ARG A 23 -35.33 -43.73 38.22
CA ARG A 23 -34.25 -42.98 38.89
C ARG A 23 -34.43 -42.92 40.40
N LYS A 24 -35.65 -42.84 40.92
CA LYS A 24 -35.91 -42.91 42.37
C LYS A 24 -35.49 -44.26 42.93
N GLU A 25 -35.91 -45.36 42.29
CA GLU A 25 -35.52 -46.72 42.67
C GLU A 25 -34.01 -46.96 42.62
N GLN A 26 -33.32 -46.34 41.64
CA GLN A 26 -31.86 -46.36 41.60
C GLN A 26 -31.26 -45.67 42.81
N LEU A 27 -31.69 -44.43 43.12
CA LEU A 27 -31.16 -43.65 44.25
C LEU A 27 -31.46 -44.31 45.60
N GLU A 28 -32.57 -45.04 45.69
CA GLU A 28 -32.97 -45.82 46.86
C GLU A 28 -32.24 -47.18 46.95
N CYS A 29 -31.37 -47.58 45.99
CA CYS A 29 -30.55 -48.80 46.12
C CYS A 29 -29.56 -48.63 47.31
N PRO A 30 -29.74 -49.33 48.45
CA PRO A 30 -28.85 -49.23 49.60
C PRO A 30 -27.46 -49.80 49.29
N GLU A 31 -26.45 -49.37 50.04
CA GLU A 31 -25.04 -49.77 49.88
C GLU A 31 -24.75 -51.28 50.06
N THR A 32 -25.70 -52.04 50.59
CA THR A 32 -25.50 -53.48 50.82
C THR A 32 -25.82 -54.30 49.56
N ASN A 33 -24.98 -55.31 49.30
CA ASN A 33 -24.86 -56.08 48.05
C ASN A 33 -26.07 -56.97 47.64
N GLY A 34 -27.29 -56.67 48.10
CA GLY A 34 -28.48 -57.52 47.92
C GLY A 34 -29.74 -56.83 47.39
N HIS A 35 -29.72 -55.53 47.09
CA HIS A 35 -30.94 -54.83 46.63
C HIS A 35 -31.45 -55.36 45.27
N PRO A 36 -32.77 -55.48 45.07
CA PRO A 36 -33.36 -56.02 43.84
C PRO A 36 -32.86 -55.36 42.55
N HIS A 37 -32.65 -54.04 42.54
CA HIS A 37 -32.17 -53.32 41.36
C HIS A 37 -30.73 -53.72 40.98
N CYS A 38 -29.84 -53.67 41.97
CA CYS A 38 -28.43 -53.99 41.86
C CYS A 38 -28.21 -55.50 41.56
N LYS A 39 -29.12 -56.36 42.04
CA LYS A 39 -29.20 -57.79 41.69
C LYS A 39 -29.70 -58.02 40.27
N ALA A 40 -30.76 -57.35 39.84
CA ALA A 40 -31.31 -57.47 38.49
C ALA A 40 -30.27 -57.10 37.42
N LEU A 41 -29.48 -56.05 37.63
CA LEU A 41 -28.39 -55.69 36.72
C LEU A 41 -27.29 -56.76 36.66
N LYS A 42 -26.95 -57.40 37.79
CA LYS A 42 -25.99 -58.52 37.83
C LYS A 42 -26.56 -59.76 37.13
N ASP A 43 -27.83 -60.08 37.33
CA ASP A 43 -28.52 -61.20 36.68
C ASP A 43 -28.65 -60.98 35.16
N GLN A 44 -28.90 -59.74 34.73
CA GLN A 44 -28.91 -59.37 33.31
C GLN A 44 -27.53 -59.50 32.65
N ILE A 45 -26.43 -59.36 33.40
CA ILE A 45 -25.06 -59.60 32.92
C ILE A 45 -24.78 -61.11 32.85
N ALA A 46 -25.26 -61.88 33.83
CA ALA A 46 -25.11 -63.33 33.86
C ALA A 46 -25.83 -64.03 32.69
N THR A 47 -26.95 -63.45 32.23
CA THR A 47 -27.80 -63.97 31.15
C THR A 47 -27.52 -63.40 29.76
N ALA A 48 -26.59 -62.44 29.63
CA ALA A 48 -26.31 -61.75 28.35
C ALA A 48 -25.22 -62.41 27.50
N ASN A 49 -25.37 -62.33 26.17
CA ASN A 49 -24.37 -62.76 25.18
C ASN A 49 -23.18 -61.78 25.15
N GLU A 50 -21.99 -62.25 24.76
CA GLU A 50 -20.70 -61.50 24.83
C GLU A 50 -20.71 -60.02 24.35
N PRO A 51 -21.35 -59.63 23.22
CA PRO A 51 -21.39 -58.22 22.82
C PRO A 51 -22.30 -57.35 23.72
N GLU A 52 -23.34 -57.92 24.31
CA GLU A 52 -24.25 -57.21 25.24
C GLU A 52 -23.69 -57.16 26.66
N LYS A 53 -22.93 -58.19 27.06
CA LYS A 53 -22.33 -58.31 28.38
C LYS A 53 -21.41 -57.14 28.71
N SER A 54 -20.64 -56.65 27.73
CA SER A 54 -19.80 -55.46 27.88
C SER A 54 -20.62 -54.18 28.15
N LYS A 55 -21.71 -53.96 27.38
CA LYS A 55 -22.61 -52.82 27.59
C LYS A 55 -23.28 -52.86 28.96
N LYS A 56 -23.80 -54.03 29.37
CA LYS A 56 -24.46 -54.19 30.68
C LYS A 56 -23.48 -54.05 31.86
N LYS A 57 -22.23 -54.51 31.71
CA LYS A 57 -21.16 -54.23 32.70
C LYS A 57 -20.88 -52.74 32.84
N SER A 58 -20.85 -51.99 31.73
CA SER A 58 -20.70 -50.53 31.76
C SER A 58 -21.86 -49.83 32.46
N VAL A 59 -23.10 -50.28 32.24
CA VAL A 59 -24.30 -49.77 32.93
C VAL A 59 -24.23 -50.04 34.44
N LEU A 60 -23.87 -51.27 34.84
CA LEU A 60 -23.69 -51.60 36.27
C LEU A 60 -22.61 -50.74 36.92
N LYS A 61 -21.46 -50.57 36.25
CA LYS A 61 -20.37 -49.72 36.76
C LYS A 61 -20.84 -48.28 36.94
N LYS A 62 -21.51 -47.70 35.93
CA LYS A 62 -22.06 -46.35 35.99
C LYS A 62 -23.06 -46.19 37.14
N HIS A 63 -23.91 -47.18 37.37
CA HIS A 63 -24.84 -47.17 38.50
C HIS A 63 -24.11 -47.14 39.84
N TYR A 64 -23.06 -47.95 40.02
CA TYR A 64 -22.23 -47.91 41.23
C TYR A 64 -21.55 -46.55 41.40
N ASP A 65 -20.91 -46.05 40.34
CA ASP A 65 -20.22 -44.75 40.32
C ASP A 65 -21.17 -43.59 40.68
N GLU A 66 -22.42 -43.62 40.19
CA GLU A 66 -23.40 -42.54 40.36
C GLU A 66 -24.24 -42.62 41.64
N VAL A 67 -24.40 -43.79 42.24
CA VAL A 67 -25.36 -44.00 43.35
C VAL A 67 -24.69 -44.46 44.63
N HIS A 68 -23.75 -45.42 44.54
CA HIS A 68 -23.13 -46.03 45.72
C HIS A 68 -21.95 -45.24 46.28
N TYR A 69 -21.45 -44.23 45.57
CA TYR A 69 -20.46 -43.28 46.09
C TYR A 69 -21.09 -41.96 46.58
N LEU A 70 -22.42 -41.82 46.52
CA LEU A 70 -23.09 -40.64 47.06
C LEU A 70 -23.13 -40.72 48.59
N THR A 71 -22.80 -39.61 49.24
CA THR A 71 -23.09 -39.43 50.67
C THR A 71 -24.60 -39.41 50.89
N ASP A 72 -25.07 -39.76 52.10
CA ASP A 72 -26.50 -39.74 52.42
C ASP A 72 -27.14 -38.37 52.17
N ASP A 73 -26.42 -37.29 52.44
CA ASP A 73 -26.83 -35.91 52.15
C ASP A 73 -26.92 -35.61 50.64
N ALA A 74 -26.00 -36.11 49.82
CA ALA A 74 -26.07 -35.98 48.37
C ALA A 74 -27.20 -36.83 47.76
N ARG A 75 -27.45 -38.02 48.34
CA ARG A 75 -28.56 -38.90 47.98
C ARG A 75 -29.90 -38.25 48.32
N GLY A 76 -30.02 -37.66 49.52
CA GLY A 76 -31.20 -36.90 49.95
C GLY A 76 -31.53 -35.76 48.99
N ARG A 77 -30.55 -34.90 48.65
CA ARG A 77 -30.76 -33.83 47.66
C ARG A 77 -31.21 -34.34 46.29
N ALA A 78 -30.68 -35.47 45.84
CA ALA A 78 -31.06 -36.05 44.55
C ALA A 78 -32.50 -36.59 44.58
N LEU A 79 -32.94 -37.15 45.70
CA LEU A 79 -34.33 -37.57 45.91
C LEU A 79 -35.28 -36.36 45.95
N ASP A 80 -34.89 -35.28 46.64
CA ASP A 80 -35.66 -34.02 46.68
C ASP A 80 -35.83 -33.41 45.27
N ASP A 81 -34.78 -33.45 44.43
CA ASP A 81 -34.87 -33.00 43.02
C ASP A 81 -35.84 -33.87 42.21
N ILE A 82 -35.84 -35.19 42.42
CA ILE A 82 -36.80 -36.10 41.78
C ILE A 82 -38.23 -35.79 42.21
N ASP A 83 -38.46 -35.56 43.50
CA ASP A 83 -39.78 -35.22 44.03
C ASP A 83 -40.26 -33.85 43.49
N ALA A 84 -39.38 -32.85 43.39
CA ALA A 84 -39.70 -31.58 42.73
C ALA A 84 -40.07 -31.75 41.23
N ARG A 85 -39.35 -32.62 40.50
CA ARG A 85 -39.66 -32.94 39.10
C ARG A 85 -40.97 -33.70 38.96
N ARG A 86 -41.30 -34.61 39.89
CA ARG A 86 -42.59 -35.32 39.92
C ARG A 86 -43.75 -34.34 40.10
N ILE A 87 -43.62 -33.39 41.03
CA ILE A 87 -44.63 -32.33 41.24
C ILE A 87 -44.82 -31.51 39.96
N SER A 88 -43.72 -31.11 39.33
CA SER A 88 -43.74 -30.33 38.09
C SER A 88 -44.38 -31.11 36.93
N LEU A 89 -44.06 -32.40 36.80
CA LEU A 89 -44.68 -33.28 35.81
C LEU A 89 -46.18 -33.46 36.07
N GLY A 90 -46.60 -33.63 37.33
CA GLY A 90 -48.03 -33.72 37.68
C GLY A 90 -48.80 -32.45 37.32
N LYS A 91 -48.23 -31.27 37.58
CA LYS A 91 -48.84 -29.99 37.20
C LYS A 91 -48.97 -29.88 35.67
N LEU A 92 -47.90 -30.20 34.95
CA LEU A 92 -47.89 -30.19 33.49
C LEU A 92 -48.88 -31.21 32.93
N ALA A 93 -48.95 -32.41 33.52
CA ALA A 93 -49.90 -33.45 33.13
C ALA A 93 -51.35 -33.01 33.35
N GLY A 94 -51.66 -32.31 34.45
CA GLY A 94 -52.98 -31.70 34.68
C GLY A 94 -53.35 -30.69 33.60
N GLN A 95 -52.43 -29.78 33.26
CA GLN A 95 -52.64 -28.81 32.17
C GLN A 95 -52.85 -29.50 30.81
N LEU A 96 -52.00 -30.48 30.49
CA LEU A 96 -52.07 -31.24 29.24
C LEU A 96 -53.33 -32.11 29.18
N GLY A 97 -53.71 -32.72 30.30
CA GLY A 97 -54.94 -33.47 30.46
C GLY A 97 -56.20 -32.62 30.23
N GLY A 98 -56.16 -31.33 30.59
CA GLY A 98 -57.21 -30.38 30.21
C GLY A 98 -57.43 -30.30 28.69
N PHE A 99 -56.42 -30.61 27.87
CA PHE A 99 -56.52 -30.64 26.42
C PHE A 99 -56.79 -32.04 25.83
N ILE A 100 -56.24 -33.11 26.42
CA ILE A 100 -56.37 -34.47 25.87
C ILE A 100 -57.45 -35.34 26.56
N GLY A 101 -58.04 -34.81 27.64
CA GLY A 101 -58.96 -35.51 28.53
C GLY A 101 -58.26 -36.47 29.50
N LYS A 102 -59.05 -37.15 30.33
CA LYS A 102 -58.57 -38.17 31.26
C LYS A 102 -57.88 -39.33 30.52
N SER A 103 -56.70 -39.72 31.01
CA SER A 103 -55.96 -40.90 30.59
C SER A 103 -55.14 -41.44 31.76
N ASP A 104 -54.78 -42.73 31.71
CA ASP A 104 -54.02 -43.37 32.78
C ASP A 104 -52.66 -42.68 32.99
N ALA A 105 -51.99 -42.26 31.92
CA ALA A 105 -50.72 -41.56 32.00
C ALA A 105 -50.85 -40.22 32.76
N VAL A 106 -51.88 -39.42 32.43
CA VAL A 106 -52.16 -38.14 33.10
C VAL A 106 -52.54 -38.36 34.57
N THR A 107 -53.48 -39.28 34.82
CA THR A 107 -53.95 -39.60 36.17
C THR A 107 -52.83 -40.10 37.05
N ASN A 108 -51.96 -40.99 36.54
CA ASN A 108 -50.81 -41.50 37.29
C ASN A 108 -49.78 -40.40 37.60
N ALA A 109 -49.49 -39.51 36.67
CA ALA A 109 -48.55 -38.40 36.90
C ALA A 109 -49.07 -37.43 37.98
N ILE A 110 -50.36 -37.10 37.96
CA ILE A 110 -50.98 -36.24 38.97
C ILE A 110 -51.03 -36.95 40.33
N ASN A 111 -51.45 -38.22 40.39
CA ASN A 111 -51.48 -38.99 41.63
C ASN A 111 -50.10 -39.17 42.26
N ASN A 112 -49.06 -39.36 41.45
CA ASN A 112 -47.68 -39.42 41.93
C ASN A 112 -47.23 -38.07 42.52
N ALA A 113 -47.58 -36.95 41.89
CA ALA A 113 -47.29 -35.62 42.43
C ALA A 113 -48.03 -35.34 43.75
N ILE A 114 -49.31 -35.71 43.82
CA ILE A 114 -50.14 -35.64 45.04
C ILE A 114 -49.49 -36.46 46.17
N THR A 115 -49.15 -37.72 45.89
CA THR A 115 -48.52 -38.62 46.86
C THR A 115 -47.18 -38.06 47.34
N THR A 116 -46.35 -37.55 46.41
CA THR A 116 -45.07 -36.90 46.76
C THR A 116 -45.25 -35.70 47.69
N ILE A 117 -46.26 -34.85 47.47
CA ILE A 117 -46.52 -33.71 48.36
C ILE A 117 -46.98 -34.20 49.74
N ILE A 118 -47.90 -35.17 49.79
CA ILE A 118 -48.39 -35.75 51.06
C ILE A 118 -47.25 -36.38 51.85
N ASP A 119 -46.40 -37.18 51.20
CA ASP A 119 -45.31 -37.89 51.87
C ASP A 119 -44.16 -36.95 52.28
N SER A 120 -44.10 -35.72 51.73
CA SER A 120 -43.08 -34.72 52.10
C SER A 120 -43.25 -34.12 53.50
N ASN A 121 -44.43 -34.28 54.13
CA ASN A 121 -44.68 -33.78 55.46
C ASN A 121 -45.60 -34.72 56.26
N GLU A 122 -45.18 -35.07 57.48
CA GLU A 122 -45.99 -35.92 58.38
C GLU A 122 -47.39 -35.33 58.64
N ASP A 123 -47.51 -34.01 58.72
CA ASP A 123 -48.78 -33.32 58.97
C ASP A 123 -49.78 -33.50 57.82
N PHE A 124 -49.31 -33.81 56.62
CA PHE A 124 -50.16 -34.00 55.44
C PHE A 124 -50.65 -35.44 55.28
N LYS A 125 -50.10 -36.40 56.03
CA LYS A 125 -50.45 -37.82 55.87
C LYS A 125 -51.91 -38.15 56.20
N SER A 126 -52.54 -37.38 57.09
CA SER A 126 -53.97 -37.49 57.41
C SER A 126 -54.87 -37.17 56.20
N LEU A 127 -54.39 -36.38 55.24
CA LEU A 127 -55.14 -35.99 54.04
C LEU A 127 -55.38 -37.15 53.07
N LYS A 128 -54.63 -38.25 53.22
CA LYS A 128 -54.75 -39.44 52.37
C LYS A 128 -55.98 -40.25 52.74
N MET A 129 -56.88 -40.46 51.79
CA MET A 129 -58.03 -41.35 52.03
C MET A 129 -57.56 -42.80 52.27
N SER A 130 -57.98 -43.42 53.38
CA SER A 130 -57.70 -44.84 53.64
C SER A 130 -58.47 -45.71 52.63
N PRO A 131 -57.87 -46.77 52.05
CA PRO A 131 -58.61 -47.69 51.21
C PRO A 131 -59.66 -48.39 52.08
N SER A 132 -60.94 -48.06 51.89
CA SER A 132 -62.03 -48.77 52.55
C SER A 132 -61.92 -50.24 52.18
N SER A 133 -61.81 -51.09 53.20
CA SER A 133 -61.77 -52.53 53.06
C SER A 133 -63.14 -53.02 52.61
N THR A 134 -63.37 -53.08 51.31
CA THR A 134 -64.43 -53.94 50.75
C THR A 134 -63.94 -54.56 49.45
N ALA A 135 -63.74 -55.87 49.51
CA ALA A 135 -63.26 -56.70 48.43
C ALA A 135 -64.32 -56.84 47.31
N LEU A 136 -63.82 -57.03 46.08
CA LEU A 136 -64.52 -57.44 44.85
C LEU A 136 -65.63 -56.49 44.29
N SER A 137 -65.25 -55.64 43.31
CA SER A 137 -65.88 -55.64 41.98
C SER A 137 -65.03 -54.87 40.97
N SER A 138 -64.92 -55.39 39.74
CA SER A 138 -64.16 -54.84 38.63
C SER A 138 -64.99 -53.83 37.82
N ALA A 139 -65.31 -52.68 38.42
CA ALA A 139 -65.89 -51.55 37.70
C ALA A 139 -65.37 -50.24 38.32
N ALA A 140 -65.01 -49.30 37.44
CA ALA A 140 -64.32 -48.05 37.73
C ALA A 140 -64.96 -47.23 38.87
N VAL A 141 -64.41 -47.34 40.08
CA VAL A 141 -64.66 -46.41 41.18
C VAL A 141 -63.54 -45.37 41.13
N SER A 142 -63.91 -44.13 40.83
CA SER A 142 -62.99 -42.98 40.93
C SER A 142 -62.71 -42.76 42.42
N ALA A 143 -61.58 -43.27 42.91
CA ALA A 143 -61.07 -42.91 44.23
C ALA A 143 -60.44 -41.52 44.12
N GLU A 144 -61.11 -40.51 44.67
CA GLU A 144 -60.48 -39.22 44.95
C GLU A 144 -59.28 -39.47 45.89
N PRO A 145 -58.07 -39.02 45.54
CA PRO A 145 -56.87 -39.37 46.30
C PRO A 145 -56.77 -38.64 47.66
N ILE A 146 -57.59 -37.61 47.90
CA ILE A 146 -57.49 -36.67 49.02
C ILE A 146 -58.88 -36.35 49.58
N ASN A 147 -58.97 -36.14 50.90
CA ASN A 147 -60.16 -35.58 51.56
C ASN A 147 -60.19 -34.03 51.43
N ASP A 148 -61.01 -33.50 50.52
CA ASP A 148 -61.10 -32.05 50.24
C ASP A 148 -61.47 -31.19 51.46
N ASP A 149 -62.38 -31.69 52.31
CA ASP A 149 -62.79 -30.99 53.54
C ASP A 149 -61.66 -30.90 54.55
N GLU A 150 -60.75 -31.87 54.57
CA GLU A 150 -59.59 -31.91 55.46
C GLU A 150 -58.43 -31.08 54.91
N LEU A 151 -58.26 -31.07 53.58
CA LEU A 151 -57.31 -30.20 52.89
C LEU A 151 -57.62 -28.71 53.14
N GLU A 152 -58.88 -28.31 53.02
CA GLU A 152 -59.29 -26.92 53.24
C GLU A 152 -59.12 -26.50 54.71
N LYS A 153 -59.39 -27.41 55.66
CA LYS A 153 -59.11 -27.17 57.10
C LYS A 153 -57.62 -26.97 57.38
N GLU A 154 -56.77 -27.77 56.75
CA GLU A 154 -55.32 -27.69 56.93
C GLU A 154 -54.74 -26.39 56.31
N ILE A 155 -55.25 -25.98 55.15
CA ILE A 155 -54.92 -24.67 54.54
C ILE A 155 -55.28 -23.54 55.49
N GLN A 156 -56.51 -23.53 56.02
CA GLN A 156 -56.97 -22.52 56.97
C GLN A 156 -56.16 -22.53 58.27
N HIS A 157 -55.75 -23.71 58.75
CA HIS A 157 -54.90 -23.86 59.92
C HIS A 157 -53.56 -23.13 59.74
N TYR A 158 -52.86 -23.39 58.63
CA TYR A 158 -51.57 -22.75 58.36
C TYR A 158 -51.70 -21.26 58.02
N GLU A 159 -52.76 -20.83 57.35
CA GLU A 159 -53.06 -19.41 57.15
C GLU A 159 -53.26 -18.68 58.49
N ALA A 160 -53.99 -19.28 59.43
CA ALA A 160 -54.21 -18.73 60.76
C ALA A 160 -52.90 -18.68 61.60
N LEU A 161 -52.01 -19.67 61.45
CA LEU A 161 -50.70 -19.67 62.11
C LEU A 161 -49.72 -18.67 61.48
N LYS A 162 -49.86 -18.39 60.19
CA LYS A 162 -49.01 -17.47 59.43
C LYS A 162 -49.33 -16.00 59.72
N LYS A 163 -50.62 -15.66 59.80
CA LYS A 163 -51.12 -14.27 59.92
C LYS A 163 -50.49 -13.48 61.10
N PRO A 164 -50.40 -14.00 62.34
CA PRO A 164 -49.76 -13.29 63.46
C PRO A 164 -48.26 -13.00 63.24
N LEU A 165 -47.56 -13.86 62.47
CA LEU A 165 -46.14 -13.70 62.17
C LEU A 165 -45.92 -12.65 61.06
N GLU A 166 -46.81 -12.56 60.07
CA GLU A 166 -46.79 -11.51 59.04
C GLU A 166 -47.16 -10.12 59.58
N ASP A 167 -48.14 -10.06 60.49
CA ASP A 167 -48.55 -8.82 61.15
C ASP A 167 -47.39 -8.25 62.00
N LYS A 168 -46.65 -9.11 62.70
CA LYS A 168 -45.40 -8.76 63.42
C LYS A 168 -44.26 -8.33 62.49
N LYS A 169 -44.17 -8.90 61.28
CA LYS A 169 -43.18 -8.49 60.27
C LYS A 169 -43.48 -7.09 59.72
N SER A 170 -44.76 -6.73 59.64
CA SER A 170 -45.24 -5.47 59.04
C SER A 170 -45.38 -4.33 60.06
N GLY A 171 -45.60 -4.63 61.34
CA GLY A 171 -45.62 -3.67 62.45
C GLY A 171 -44.22 -3.46 63.06
N LYS A 172 -43.77 -2.20 63.18
CA LYS A 172 -42.44 -1.84 63.70
C LYS A 172 -42.23 -2.26 65.18
N ASN A 173 -41.08 -2.91 65.43
CA ASN A 173 -40.37 -3.15 66.70
C ASN A 173 -41.06 -4.01 67.80
N PRO A 174 -40.50 -5.18 68.18
CA PRO A 174 -39.18 -5.72 67.81
C PRO A 174 -39.17 -6.47 66.47
N PRO A 175 -38.02 -6.61 65.79
CA PRO A 175 -37.88 -7.49 64.63
C PRO A 175 -38.18 -8.94 65.03
N LEU A 176 -38.72 -9.73 64.09
CA LEU A 176 -38.96 -11.16 64.27
C LEU A 176 -37.71 -11.83 64.85
N SER A 177 -37.89 -12.63 65.90
CA SER A 177 -36.84 -13.51 66.40
C SER A 177 -36.37 -14.45 65.30
N SER A 178 -35.15 -14.99 65.43
CA SER A 178 -34.62 -16.04 64.54
C SER A 178 -35.60 -17.22 64.46
N GLU A 179 -36.22 -17.59 65.59
CA GLU A 179 -37.20 -18.68 65.64
C GLU A 179 -38.51 -18.33 64.93
N GLU A 180 -39.03 -17.11 65.12
CA GLU A 180 -40.25 -16.65 64.45
C GLU A 180 -40.04 -16.55 62.92
N SER A 181 -38.85 -16.18 62.47
CA SER A 181 -38.48 -16.15 61.05
C SER A 181 -38.40 -17.55 60.44
N ARG A 182 -37.88 -18.54 61.18
CA ARG A 182 -37.87 -19.95 60.77
C ARG A 182 -39.27 -20.54 60.70
N LEU A 183 -40.12 -20.25 61.70
CA LEU A 183 -41.51 -20.67 61.72
C LEU A 183 -42.32 -20.05 60.58
N LEU A 184 -42.13 -18.76 60.29
CA LEU A 184 -42.80 -18.10 59.17
C LEU A 184 -42.42 -18.73 57.83
N SER A 185 -41.14 -19.03 57.61
CA SER A 185 -40.66 -19.71 56.40
C SER A 185 -41.21 -21.14 56.29
N SER A 186 -41.27 -21.86 57.41
CA SER A 186 -41.85 -23.21 57.50
C SER A 186 -43.34 -23.22 57.18
N HIS A 187 -44.14 -22.35 57.82
CA HIS A 187 -45.58 -22.22 57.56
C HIS A 187 -45.85 -21.80 56.11
N GLN A 188 -45.06 -20.88 55.53
CA GLN A 188 -45.20 -20.50 54.13
C GLN A 188 -44.93 -21.69 53.20
N SER A 189 -43.86 -22.45 53.44
CA SER A 189 -43.52 -23.61 52.62
C SER A 189 -44.59 -24.70 52.67
N LYS A 190 -45.19 -24.93 53.86
CA LYS A 190 -46.31 -25.86 54.03
C LYS A 190 -47.57 -25.36 53.33
N LEU A 191 -47.88 -24.07 53.43
CA LEU A 191 -49.02 -23.46 52.73
C LEU A 191 -48.86 -23.56 51.21
N ASP A 192 -47.67 -23.27 50.67
CA ASP A 192 -47.36 -23.40 49.25
C ASP A 192 -47.54 -24.85 48.77
N ALA A 193 -47.14 -25.83 49.59
CA ALA A 193 -47.33 -27.25 49.30
C ALA A 193 -48.82 -27.63 49.27
N LEU A 194 -49.61 -27.19 50.25
CA LEU A 194 -51.06 -27.43 50.30
C LEU A 194 -51.81 -26.74 49.15
N GLN A 195 -51.40 -25.53 48.76
CA GLN A 195 -51.97 -24.84 47.60
C GLN A 195 -51.65 -25.57 46.28
N ARG A 196 -50.43 -26.12 46.14
CA ARG A 196 -50.08 -26.99 45.01
C ARG A 196 -50.90 -28.27 45.01
N LEU A 197 -51.10 -28.87 46.18
CA LEU A 197 -51.93 -30.06 46.36
C LEU A 197 -53.38 -29.80 45.92
N LYS A 198 -53.97 -28.67 46.37
CA LYS A 198 -55.30 -28.21 45.94
C LYS A 198 -55.39 -28.03 44.42
N SER A 199 -54.43 -27.34 43.82
CA SER A 199 -54.41 -27.13 42.37
C SER A 199 -54.29 -28.44 41.57
N LEU A 200 -53.50 -29.40 42.06
CA LEU A 200 -53.40 -30.73 41.45
C LEU A 200 -54.69 -31.54 41.60
N ASN A 201 -55.35 -31.45 42.76
CA ASN A 201 -56.62 -32.14 42.98
C ASN A 201 -57.74 -31.55 42.11
N GLU A 202 -57.87 -30.23 42.03
CA GLU A 202 -58.79 -29.55 41.11
C GLU A 202 -58.52 -29.92 39.64
N SER A 203 -57.25 -30.01 39.26
CA SER A 203 -56.84 -30.48 37.93
C SER A 203 -57.28 -31.93 37.70
N LEU A 204 -57.19 -32.80 38.70
CA LEU A 204 -57.63 -34.19 38.59
C LEU A 204 -59.16 -34.31 38.44
N SER A 205 -59.91 -33.57 39.26
CA SER A 205 -61.38 -33.58 39.27
C SER A 205 -61.96 -32.99 37.99
N SER A 206 -61.32 -31.97 37.42
CA SER A 206 -61.76 -31.33 36.18
C SER A 206 -61.54 -32.19 34.92
N LEU A 207 -60.71 -33.24 34.97
CA LEU A 207 -60.49 -34.17 33.85
C LEU A 207 -61.68 -35.07 33.51
N ASN A 208 -62.63 -35.23 34.44
CA ASN A 208 -63.82 -36.07 34.25
C ASN A 208 -64.86 -35.43 33.30
N ASN A 209 -64.73 -34.15 32.96
CA ASN A 209 -65.62 -33.48 32.02
C ASN A 209 -65.12 -33.70 30.57
N GLN A 210 -65.69 -34.68 29.87
CA GLN A 210 -65.43 -34.87 28.44
C GLN A 210 -65.90 -33.65 27.65
N GLN A 211 -64.97 -32.77 27.30
CA GLN A 211 -65.27 -31.61 26.46
C GLN A 211 -64.77 -31.91 25.04
N SER A 212 -65.72 -32.21 24.15
CA SER A 212 -65.51 -32.63 22.75
C SER A 212 -64.78 -31.59 21.88
N ASP A 213 -64.58 -30.36 22.37
CA ASP A 213 -63.94 -29.25 21.65
C ASP A 213 -62.44 -29.07 21.98
N ASN A 214 -61.85 -29.91 22.83
CA ASN A 214 -60.51 -29.66 23.35
C ASN A 214 -59.40 -29.71 22.29
N CYS A 215 -59.52 -30.57 21.27
CA CYS A 215 -58.58 -30.59 20.15
C CYS A 215 -58.67 -29.33 19.30
N LYS A 216 -59.88 -28.78 19.12
CA LYS A 216 -60.09 -27.53 18.40
C LYS A 216 -59.50 -26.37 19.19
N LYS A 217 -59.81 -26.26 20.49
CA LYS A 217 -59.24 -25.23 21.37
C LYS A 217 -57.71 -25.30 21.46
N LEU A 218 -57.12 -26.50 21.48
CA LEU A 218 -55.67 -26.65 21.48
C LEU A 218 -55.04 -26.17 20.16
N LEU A 219 -55.63 -26.53 19.02
CA LEU A 219 -55.18 -26.04 17.72
C LEU A 219 -55.36 -24.53 17.60
N ASP A 220 -56.51 -23.99 18.01
CA ASP A 220 -56.79 -22.55 18.01
C ASP A 220 -55.77 -21.80 18.88
N ASN A 221 -55.46 -22.31 20.07
CA ASN A 221 -54.46 -21.71 20.97
C ASN A 221 -53.03 -21.84 20.43
N LEU A 222 -52.69 -22.97 19.79
CA LEU A 222 -51.39 -23.17 19.17
C LEU A 222 -51.20 -22.23 17.98
N CYS A 223 -52.20 -22.13 17.10
CA CYS A 223 -52.22 -21.22 15.96
C CYS A 223 -52.16 -19.75 16.43
N SER A 224 -53.00 -19.36 17.40
CA SER A 224 -52.98 -18.00 17.96
C SER A 224 -51.65 -17.68 18.66
N GLY A 225 -51.06 -18.67 19.33
CA GLY A 225 -49.75 -18.54 19.97
C GLY A 225 -48.64 -18.37 18.95
N LEU A 226 -48.66 -19.15 17.87
CA LEU A 226 -47.75 -19.04 16.73
C LEU A 226 -47.89 -17.68 16.03
N GLU A 227 -49.10 -17.22 15.77
CA GLU A 227 -49.35 -15.90 15.16
C GLU A 227 -48.72 -14.78 15.99
N LYS A 228 -48.96 -14.77 17.31
CA LYS A 228 -48.34 -13.79 18.22
C LYS A 228 -46.82 -13.93 18.27
N PHE A 229 -46.31 -15.16 18.34
CA PHE A 229 -44.87 -15.44 18.35
C PHE A 229 -44.19 -14.96 17.05
N LEU A 230 -44.89 -15.07 15.93
CA LEU A 230 -44.44 -14.61 14.60
C LEU A 230 -44.70 -13.13 14.35
N GLY A 231 -45.38 -12.42 15.25
CA GLY A 231 -45.74 -11.01 15.08
C GLY A 231 -46.74 -10.80 13.94
N TYR A 232 -47.54 -11.82 13.64
CA TYR A 232 -48.62 -11.72 12.67
C TYR A 232 -49.73 -10.84 13.26
N GLN A 233 -50.13 -9.84 12.48
CA GLN A 233 -51.21 -8.94 12.84
C GLN A 233 -52.38 -9.11 11.86
N GLU A 234 -53.54 -9.47 12.40
CA GLU A 234 -54.72 -9.84 11.63
C GLU A 234 -55.25 -8.70 10.77
N THR A 235 -55.17 -7.46 11.28
CA THR A 235 -55.69 -6.26 10.60
C THR A 235 -54.85 -5.82 9.40
N SER A 236 -53.52 -5.97 9.48
CA SER A 236 -52.60 -5.65 8.38
C SER A 236 -52.32 -6.83 7.47
N LYS A 237 -52.74 -8.05 7.87
CA LYS A 237 -52.38 -9.33 7.25
C LYS A 237 -50.86 -9.46 7.06
N GLY A 238 -50.10 -8.92 8.00
CA GLY A 238 -48.65 -8.76 7.87
C GLY A 238 -47.95 -8.72 9.23
N TYR A 239 -46.62 -8.54 9.19
CA TYR A 239 -45.78 -8.48 10.38
C TYR A 239 -45.87 -7.10 11.06
N ASP A 240 -46.12 -7.07 12.37
CA ASP A 240 -46.27 -5.83 13.15
C ASP A 240 -45.00 -5.39 13.90
N GLY A 241 -43.91 -6.15 13.80
CA GLY A 241 -42.66 -5.84 14.48
C GLY A 241 -42.52 -6.38 15.90
N SER A 242 -43.54 -7.09 16.43
CA SER A 242 -43.53 -7.62 17.80
C SER A 242 -43.05 -9.07 17.93
N GLY A 243 -42.98 -9.81 16.81
CA GLY A 243 -42.59 -11.24 16.78
C GLY A 243 -41.11 -11.51 16.54
N ILE A 244 -40.74 -12.79 16.40
CA ILE A 244 -39.36 -13.22 16.16
C ILE A 244 -38.72 -12.53 14.93
N VAL A 245 -37.43 -12.22 15.03
CA VAL A 245 -36.65 -11.55 13.97
C VAL A 245 -36.11 -12.59 12.97
N TYR A 246 -35.86 -12.21 11.72
CA TYR A 246 -35.45 -13.10 10.61
C TYR A 246 -34.36 -14.13 10.95
N SER A 247 -33.45 -13.83 11.89
CA SER A 247 -32.41 -14.75 12.37
C SER A 247 -32.92 -15.96 13.17
N ASP A 248 -34.15 -15.92 13.68
CA ASP A 248 -34.78 -16.98 14.47
C ASP A 248 -35.78 -17.82 13.65
N LEU A 249 -35.99 -17.48 12.37
CA LEU A 249 -36.94 -18.20 11.50
C LEU A 249 -36.47 -19.62 11.18
N ASP A 250 -35.16 -19.86 11.12
CA ASP A 250 -34.58 -21.21 11.01
C ASP A 250 -34.95 -22.06 12.23
N ARG A 251 -34.97 -21.47 13.43
CA ARG A 251 -35.37 -22.16 14.68
C ARG A 251 -36.86 -22.47 14.71
N LEU A 252 -37.69 -21.60 14.11
CA LEU A 252 -39.11 -21.86 13.92
C LEU A 252 -39.32 -23.00 12.93
N CYS A 253 -38.63 -22.99 11.77
CA CYS A 253 -38.72 -24.06 10.78
C CYS A 253 -38.32 -25.40 11.41
N ASP A 254 -37.22 -25.43 12.15
CA ASP A 254 -36.78 -26.60 12.91
C ASP A 254 -37.84 -27.03 13.94
N GLY A 255 -38.45 -26.09 14.66
CA GLY A 255 -39.52 -26.36 15.62
C GLY A 255 -40.78 -26.96 14.99
N VAL A 256 -41.21 -26.42 13.85
CA VAL A 256 -42.39 -26.91 13.11
C VAL A 256 -42.12 -28.28 12.49
N MET A 257 -40.94 -28.48 11.88
CA MET A 257 -40.54 -29.78 11.34
C MET A 257 -40.40 -30.84 12.42
N ALA A 258 -39.82 -30.49 13.57
CA ALA A 258 -39.73 -31.40 14.73
C ALA A 258 -41.12 -31.75 15.29
N PHE A 259 -42.05 -30.79 15.35
CA PHE A 259 -43.43 -31.05 15.76
C PHE A 259 -44.15 -32.00 14.79
N LEU A 260 -44.09 -31.75 13.49
CA LEU A 260 -44.69 -32.60 12.47
C LEU A 260 -44.09 -34.01 12.47
N HIS A 261 -42.77 -34.12 12.59
CA HIS A 261 -42.08 -35.39 12.76
C HIS A 261 -42.59 -36.14 14.01
N GLY A 262 -42.72 -35.45 15.15
CA GLY A 262 -43.24 -36.04 16.39
C GLY A 262 -44.67 -36.56 16.27
N VAL A 263 -45.58 -35.77 15.68
CA VAL A 263 -46.98 -36.17 15.48
C VAL A 263 -47.10 -37.38 14.56
N LEU A 264 -46.41 -37.35 13.41
CA LEU A 264 -46.46 -38.45 12.43
C LEU A 264 -45.81 -39.72 12.99
N SER A 265 -44.69 -39.59 13.69
CA SER A 265 -44.04 -40.72 14.37
C SER A 265 -44.93 -41.33 15.45
N GLY A 266 -45.68 -40.51 16.20
CA GLY A 266 -46.60 -40.98 17.24
C GLY A 266 -47.80 -41.77 16.73
N VAL A 267 -48.17 -41.65 15.45
CA VAL A 267 -49.31 -42.37 14.85
C VAL A 267 -48.95 -43.37 13.78
N LYS A 268 -47.67 -43.50 13.43
CA LYS A 268 -47.23 -44.41 12.37
C LYS A 268 -47.66 -45.85 12.60
N ASP A 269 -47.80 -46.24 13.88
CA ASP A 269 -48.18 -47.57 14.28
C ASP A 269 -49.69 -47.79 14.50
N ASP A 270 -50.51 -46.76 14.31
CA ASP A 270 -51.97 -46.84 14.44
C ASP A 270 -52.59 -47.63 13.29
N ASP A 271 -53.49 -48.56 13.61
CA ASP A 271 -54.13 -49.43 12.61
C ASP A 271 -54.90 -48.63 11.55
N ASN A 272 -55.49 -47.49 11.91
CA ASN A 272 -56.18 -46.62 10.94
C ASN A 272 -55.20 -45.95 9.98
N VAL A 273 -54.00 -45.60 10.45
CA VAL A 273 -52.96 -45.00 9.60
C VAL A 273 -52.34 -46.07 8.71
N LYS A 274 -52.01 -47.23 9.27
CA LYS A 274 -51.49 -48.41 8.55
C LYS A 274 -52.39 -48.87 7.42
N HIS A 275 -53.71 -48.74 7.60
CA HIS A 275 -54.69 -49.12 6.58
C HIS A 275 -54.56 -48.32 5.28
N TYR A 276 -54.25 -47.02 5.39
CA TYR A 276 -54.13 -46.12 4.25
C TYR A 276 -52.69 -45.83 3.84
N PHE A 277 -51.73 -46.00 4.75
CA PHE A 277 -50.33 -45.63 4.55
C PHE A 277 -49.39 -46.72 5.09
N PRO A 278 -48.61 -47.40 4.22
CA PRO A 278 -47.65 -48.41 4.66
C PRO A 278 -46.61 -47.82 5.62
N VAL A 279 -46.32 -48.54 6.71
CA VAL A 279 -45.34 -48.10 7.73
C VAL A 279 -43.97 -47.79 7.12
N THR A 280 -43.55 -48.57 6.13
CA THR A 280 -42.28 -48.39 5.41
C THR A 280 -42.21 -47.07 4.65
N GLU A 281 -43.34 -46.58 4.12
CA GLU A 281 -43.40 -45.28 3.46
C GLU A 281 -43.45 -44.15 4.49
N MET A 282 -44.15 -44.34 5.61
CA MET A 282 -44.16 -43.38 6.72
C MET A 282 -42.77 -43.20 7.31
N ASP A 283 -42.01 -44.28 7.52
CA ASP A 283 -40.63 -44.22 8.01
C ASP A 283 -39.71 -43.46 7.04
N LYS A 284 -39.90 -43.60 5.73
CA LYS A 284 -39.15 -42.83 4.72
C LYS A 284 -39.46 -41.33 4.81
N ILE A 285 -40.74 -40.97 4.93
CA ILE A 285 -41.16 -39.56 5.09
C ILE A 285 -40.62 -38.98 6.39
N LEU A 286 -40.66 -39.72 7.50
CA LEU A 286 -40.08 -39.30 8.77
C LEU A 286 -38.57 -39.06 8.65
N GLN A 287 -37.85 -39.93 7.95
CA GLN A 287 -36.42 -39.74 7.66
C GLN A 287 -36.16 -38.51 6.79
N GLU A 288 -37.00 -38.23 5.78
CA GLU A 288 -36.88 -37.04 4.93
C GLU A 288 -37.14 -35.75 5.71
N ILE A 289 -38.15 -35.71 6.57
CA ILE A 289 -38.44 -34.56 7.46
C ILE A 289 -37.26 -34.36 8.42
N GLN A 290 -36.77 -35.44 9.03
CA GLN A 290 -35.64 -35.38 9.96
C GLN A 290 -34.33 -34.95 9.28
N ALA A 291 -34.11 -35.36 8.01
CA ALA A 291 -32.95 -34.94 7.23
C ALA A 291 -33.06 -33.49 6.74
N SER A 292 -34.28 -32.95 6.68
CA SER A 292 -34.57 -31.56 6.33
C SER A 292 -34.52 -30.63 7.55
N MET A 293 -34.73 -31.16 8.76
CA MET A 293 -34.43 -30.45 10.00
C MET A 293 -32.95 -30.06 10.03
N HIS A 294 -32.67 -28.81 10.37
CA HIS A 294 -31.33 -28.23 10.42
C HIS A 294 -30.62 -28.03 9.07
N GLN A 295 -31.30 -28.22 7.93
CA GLN A 295 -30.75 -27.76 6.66
C GLN A 295 -30.82 -26.23 6.58
N LYS A 296 -29.67 -25.57 6.75
CA LYS A 296 -29.44 -24.19 6.29
C LYS A 296 -29.50 -24.17 4.76
N GLY A 297 -30.70 -24.21 4.20
CA GLY A 297 -30.86 -24.47 2.77
C GLY A 297 -31.28 -23.26 1.96
N ALA A 298 -32.46 -22.71 2.27
CA ALA A 298 -33.08 -21.68 1.44
C ALA A 298 -32.82 -20.26 1.97
N LEU A 299 -33.05 -20.04 3.28
CA LEU A 299 -33.02 -18.69 3.84
C LEU A 299 -31.60 -18.18 4.10
N GLY A 300 -30.71 -19.03 4.62
CA GLY A 300 -29.30 -18.65 4.77
C GLY A 300 -28.60 -18.39 3.43
N THR A 301 -28.98 -19.11 2.38
CA THR A 301 -28.51 -18.87 1.01
C THR A 301 -29.06 -17.55 0.47
N TRP A 302 -30.35 -17.28 0.68
CA TRP A 302 -30.97 -16.02 0.30
C TRP A 302 -30.36 -14.82 1.06
N ASP A 303 -30.17 -14.93 2.37
CA ASP A 303 -29.55 -13.91 3.22
C ASP A 303 -28.09 -13.65 2.81
N GLY A 304 -27.34 -14.71 2.53
CA GLY A 304 -25.99 -14.62 1.98
C GLY A 304 -25.95 -13.93 0.61
N GLU A 305 -26.91 -14.20 -0.27
CA GLU A 305 -27.00 -13.57 -1.60
C GLU A 305 -27.38 -12.08 -1.51
N VAL A 306 -28.37 -11.74 -0.68
CA VAL A 306 -28.79 -10.35 -0.45
C VAL A 306 -27.66 -9.55 0.21
N THR A 307 -27.01 -10.12 1.22
CA THR A 307 -25.84 -9.51 1.87
C THR A 307 -24.70 -9.32 0.87
N GLY A 308 -24.39 -10.35 0.07
CA GLY A 308 -23.33 -10.30 -0.93
C GLY A 308 -23.59 -9.32 -2.07
N LYS A 309 -24.85 -9.12 -2.49
CA LYS A 309 -25.21 -8.08 -3.47
C LYS A 309 -25.11 -6.68 -2.87
N THR A 310 -25.61 -6.50 -1.65
CA THR A 310 -25.60 -5.21 -0.95
C THR A 310 -24.16 -4.74 -0.66
N GLU A 311 -23.30 -5.62 -0.16
CA GLU A 311 -21.91 -5.24 0.14
C GLU A 311 -21.08 -5.01 -1.12
N ARG A 312 -21.35 -5.70 -2.24
CA ARG A 312 -20.73 -5.34 -3.52
C ARG A 312 -21.06 -3.91 -3.92
N VAL A 313 -22.32 -3.51 -3.88
CA VAL A 313 -22.73 -2.13 -4.23
C VAL A 313 -21.99 -1.13 -3.34
N LYS A 314 -21.99 -1.37 -2.04
CA LYS A 314 -21.31 -0.52 -1.04
C LYS A 314 -19.80 -0.43 -1.29
N ASP A 315 -19.14 -1.55 -1.56
CA ASP A 315 -17.69 -1.60 -1.80
C ASP A 315 -17.30 -0.82 -3.06
N TYR A 316 -18.07 -0.95 -4.15
CA TYR A 316 -17.80 -0.19 -5.38
C TYR A 316 -18.00 1.31 -5.18
N PHE A 317 -19.05 1.75 -4.48
CA PHE A 317 -19.23 3.17 -4.16
C PHE A 317 -18.14 3.71 -3.21
N ASN A 318 -17.73 2.91 -2.22
CA ASN A 318 -16.61 3.26 -1.35
C ASN A 318 -15.29 3.36 -2.12
N ASN A 319 -15.06 2.48 -3.10
CA ASN A 319 -13.86 2.51 -3.93
C ASN A 319 -13.79 3.79 -4.78
N ILE A 320 -14.91 4.21 -5.39
CA ILE A 320 -14.99 5.49 -6.12
C ILE A 320 -14.55 6.65 -5.22
N ASN A 321 -15.07 6.71 -4.00
CA ASN A 321 -14.80 7.78 -3.05
C ASN A 321 -13.35 7.74 -2.53
N ALA A 322 -12.84 6.57 -2.18
CA ALA A 322 -11.54 6.42 -1.53
C ALA A 322 -10.36 6.42 -2.51
N VAL A 323 -10.55 5.89 -3.73
CA VAL A 323 -9.48 5.62 -4.68
C VAL A 323 -9.62 6.51 -5.91
N THR A 324 -10.73 6.41 -6.64
CA THR A 324 -10.82 7.02 -7.97
C THR A 324 -10.82 8.55 -7.90
N ILE A 325 -11.60 9.13 -6.96
CA ILE A 325 -11.59 10.58 -6.71
C ILE A 325 -10.21 11.05 -6.21
N LYS A 326 -9.54 10.24 -5.38
CA LYS A 326 -8.20 10.56 -4.87
C LYS A 326 -7.18 10.66 -5.99
N HIS A 327 -7.19 9.73 -6.95
CA HIS A 327 -6.28 9.78 -8.11
C HIS A 327 -6.52 11.01 -9.00
N PHE A 328 -7.78 11.40 -9.19
CA PHE A 328 -8.10 12.65 -9.90
C PHE A 328 -7.53 13.86 -9.16
N ASN A 329 -7.71 13.96 -7.85
CA ASN A 329 -7.18 15.07 -7.04
C ASN A 329 -5.64 15.15 -7.08
N THR A 330 -4.96 14.00 -7.09
CA THR A 330 -3.50 13.96 -7.30
C THR A 330 -3.12 14.55 -8.66
N SER A 331 -3.80 14.12 -9.73
CA SER A 331 -3.53 14.64 -11.08
C SER A 331 -3.82 16.13 -11.21
N LEU A 332 -4.87 16.62 -10.55
CA LEU A 332 -5.20 18.04 -10.50
C LEU A 332 -4.12 18.85 -9.77
N SER A 333 -3.56 18.29 -8.69
CA SER A 333 -2.48 18.91 -7.94
C SER A 333 -1.19 18.96 -8.77
N GLU A 334 -0.87 17.90 -9.51
CA GLU A 334 0.25 17.90 -10.46
C GLU A 334 0.08 18.93 -11.58
N LEU A 335 -1.14 19.08 -12.11
CA LEU A 335 -1.45 20.10 -13.11
C LEU A 335 -1.19 21.51 -12.56
N SER A 336 -1.55 21.77 -11.30
CA SER A 336 -1.37 23.09 -10.68
C SER A 336 0.11 23.50 -10.48
N GLY A 337 1.03 22.53 -10.43
CA GLY A 337 2.45 22.75 -10.20
C GLY A 337 3.36 22.56 -11.41
N CYS A 338 2.80 22.22 -12.58
CA CYS A 338 3.60 21.88 -13.77
C CYS A 338 4.07 23.09 -14.58
N GLY A 339 5.13 22.90 -15.37
CA GLY A 339 5.62 23.93 -16.27
C GLY A 339 4.73 24.13 -17.51
N PRO A 340 4.80 25.28 -18.22
CA PRO A 340 3.96 25.56 -19.39
C PRO A 340 4.01 24.50 -20.49
N GLY A 341 5.14 23.82 -20.66
CA GLY A 341 5.31 22.76 -21.65
C GLY A 341 4.66 21.43 -21.28
N GLU A 342 4.28 21.24 -20.01
CA GLU A 342 3.72 19.99 -19.47
C GLU A 342 2.20 20.07 -19.24
N VAL A 343 1.62 21.27 -19.35
CA VAL A 343 0.20 21.53 -19.06
C VAL A 343 -0.72 20.60 -19.86
N ALA A 344 -0.43 20.40 -21.13
CA ALA A 344 -1.29 19.58 -21.99
C ALA A 344 -1.26 18.09 -21.59
N ASP A 345 -0.09 17.56 -21.24
CA ASP A 345 0.08 16.19 -20.77
C ASP A 345 -0.59 16.00 -19.40
N LYS A 346 -0.35 16.91 -18.44
CA LYS A 346 -0.95 16.85 -17.11
C LYS A 346 -2.48 17.03 -17.14
N LEU A 347 -2.99 17.86 -18.04
CA LEU A 347 -4.43 17.97 -18.29
C LEU A 347 -4.99 16.65 -18.87
N GLY A 348 -4.22 15.96 -19.71
CA GLY A 348 -4.55 14.61 -20.19
C GLY A 348 -4.72 13.58 -19.09
N ASN A 349 -3.82 13.58 -18.11
CA ASN A 349 -3.96 12.71 -16.95
C ASN A 349 -5.25 12.98 -16.18
N CYS A 350 -5.64 14.25 -16.04
CA CYS A 350 -6.92 14.61 -15.44
C CYS A 350 -8.10 14.01 -16.23
N PHE A 351 -8.05 14.00 -17.57
CA PHE A 351 -9.10 13.40 -18.41
C PHE A 351 -9.19 11.90 -18.18
N ILE A 352 -8.06 11.20 -18.18
CA ILE A 352 -7.98 9.75 -17.93
C ILE A 352 -8.63 9.41 -16.58
N HIS A 353 -8.33 10.18 -15.54
CA HIS A 353 -8.92 9.94 -14.22
C HIS A 353 -10.39 10.36 -14.12
N ALA A 354 -10.82 11.38 -14.86
CA ALA A 354 -12.24 11.71 -14.97
C ALA A 354 -13.03 10.59 -15.65
N ASP A 355 -12.50 10.00 -16.73
CA ASP A 355 -13.06 8.81 -17.38
C ASP A 355 -13.12 7.63 -16.41
N ALA A 356 -12.07 7.43 -15.61
CA ALA A 356 -12.05 6.37 -14.60
C ALA A 356 -13.18 6.53 -13.56
N ILE A 357 -13.49 7.75 -13.12
CA ILE A 357 -14.61 8.02 -12.21
C ILE A 357 -15.94 7.65 -12.88
N LEU A 358 -16.17 8.09 -14.12
CA LEU A 358 -17.40 7.77 -14.85
C LEU A 358 -17.56 6.26 -15.06
N ASN A 359 -16.50 5.56 -15.43
CA ASN A 359 -16.53 4.12 -15.66
C ASN A 359 -16.72 3.32 -14.36
N ALA A 360 -16.07 3.73 -13.27
CA ALA A 360 -16.28 3.11 -11.97
C ALA A 360 -17.72 3.33 -11.47
N PHE A 361 -18.30 4.50 -11.70
CA PHE A 361 -19.71 4.76 -11.40
C PHE A 361 -20.65 3.87 -12.23
N LYS A 362 -20.45 3.76 -13.55
CA LYS A 362 -21.25 2.86 -14.41
C LYS A 362 -21.18 1.40 -13.95
N LEU A 363 -20.01 0.96 -13.49
CA LEU A 363 -19.85 -0.38 -12.93
C LEU A 363 -20.64 -0.53 -11.62
N ALA A 364 -20.57 0.44 -10.71
CA ALA A 364 -21.38 0.45 -9.49
C ALA A 364 -22.90 0.46 -9.79
N GLU A 365 -23.33 1.23 -10.79
CA GLU A 365 -24.71 1.30 -11.27
C GLU A 365 -25.23 -0.03 -11.82
N SER A 366 -24.35 -0.81 -12.47
CA SER A 366 -24.71 -2.17 -12.92
C SER A 366 -25.00 -3.11 -11.75
N TYR A 367 -24.18 -3.09 -10.69
CA TYR A 367 -24.44 -3.88 -9.48
C TYR A 367 -25.64 -3.39 -8.68
N TYR A 368 -25.90 -2.09 -8.70
CA TYR A 368 -27.13 -1.53 -8.16
C TYR A 368 -28.37 -2.08 -8.88
N SER A 369 -28.28 -2.27 -10.20
CA SER A 369 -29.37 -2.84 -11.01
C SER A 369 -29.64 -4.32 -10.71
N ASP A 370 -28.68 -5.02 -10.09
CA ASP A 370 -28.83 -6.41 -9.64
C ASP A 370 -29.55 -6.53 -8.28
N LEU A 371 -29.82 -5.42 -7.59
CA LEU A 371 -30.55 -5.41 -6.33
C LEU A 371 -32.03 -5.74 -6.55
N ASP A 372 -32.70 -6.19 -5.49
CA ASP A 372 -34.15 -6.40 -5.56
C ASP A 372 -34.89 -5.07 -5.80
N PRO A 373 -36.06 -5.08 -6.46
CA PRO A 373 -36.77 -3.86 -6.83
C PRO A 373 -37.08 -2.92 -5.67
N LYS A 374 -37.41 -3.44 -4.47
CA LYS A 374 -37.76 -2.59 -3.32
C LYS A 374 -36.54 -1.90 -2.75
N LEU A 375 -35.40 -2.59 -2.65
CA LEU A 375 -34.16 -1.98 -2.19
C LEU A 375 -33.59 -1.03 -3.25
N GLY A 376 -33.69 -1.40 -4.53
CA GLY A 376 -33.39 -0.55 -5.67
C GLY A 376 -34.15 0.77 -5.63
N ASP A 377 -35.46 0.72 -5.43
CA ASP A 377 -36.33 1.90 -5.34
C ASP A 377 -35.94 2.84 -4.19
N LYS A 378 -35.53 2.30 -3.03
CA LYS A 378 -35.07 3.10 -1.89
C LYS A 378 -33.80 3.90 -2.17
N LEU A 379 -32.92 3.39 -3.03
CA LEU A 379 -31.65 4.04 -3.36
C LEU A 379 -31.70 4.87 -4.65
N LYS A 380 -32.76 4.72 -5.45
CA LYS A 380 -32.93 5.31 -6.78
C LYS A 380 -32.60 6.80 -6.83
N ASP A 381 -33.17 7.59 -5.94
CA ASP A 381 -32.96 9.05 -5.93
C ASP A 381 -31.51 9.44 -5.62
N SER A 382 -30.86 8.69 -4.73
CA SER A 382 -29.45 8.92 -4.36
C SER A 382 -28.53 8.55 -5.51
N ILE A 383 -28.74 7.40 -6.14
CA ILE A 383 -27.95 6.94 -7.30
C ILE A 383 -28.13 7.91 -8.47
N TYR A 384 -29.37 8.35 -8.75
CA TYR A 384 -29.64 9.33 -9.80
C TYR A 384 -28.92 10.66 -9.55
N LYS A 385 -28.91 11.16 -8.30
CA LYS A 385 -28.14 12.38 -7.96
C LYS A 385 -26.65 12.20 -8.24
N ILE A 386 -26.08 11.06 -7.85
CA ILE A 386 -24.65 10.77 -8.11
C ILE A 386 -24.38 10.70 -9.61
N HIS A 387 -25.22 9.98 -10.37
CA HIS A 387 -25.13 9.88 -11.83
C HIS A 387 -25.03 11.27 -12.48
N VAL A 388 -25.96 12.16 -12.15
CA VAL A 388 -26.01 13.52 -12.70
C VAL A 388 -24.75 14.30 -12.34
N GLN A 389 -24.25 14.19 -11.11
CA GLN A 389 -23.04 14.92 -10.70
C GLN A 389 -21.77 14.36 -11.37
N VAL A 390 -21.63 13.03 -11.46
CA VAL A 390 -20.51 12.38 -12.14
C VAL A 390 -20.47 12.74 -13.62
N ALA A 391 -21.62 12.72 -14.30
CA ALA A 391 -21.72 13.12 -15.71
C ALA A 391 -21.36 14.59 -15.93
N LYS A 392 -21.86 15.50 -15.07
CA LYS A 392 -21.51 16.93 -15.13
C LYS A 392 -20.02 17.17 -14.88
N PHE A 393 -19.46 16.51 -13.86
CA PHE A 393 -18.05 16.60 -13.54
C PHE A 393 -17.18 16.08 -14.70
N HIS A 394 -17.51 14.91 -15.25
CA HIS A 394 -16.82 14.33 -16.40
C HIS A 394 -16.80 15.30 -17.59
N GLY A 395 -17.98 15.79 -18.01
CA GLY A 395 -18.08 16.73 -19.12
C GLY A 395 -17.33 18.04 -18.89
N ALA A 396 -17.28 18.54 -17.65
CA ALA A 396 -16.49 19.72 -17.30
C ALA A 396 -14.98 19.43 -17.29
N ALA A 397 -14.57 18.23 -16.87
CA ALA A 397 -13.18 17.83 -16.75
C ALA A 397 -12.55 17.47 -18.09
N THR A 398 -13.31 16.97 -19.07
CA THR A 398 -12.80 16.46 -20.36
C THR A 398 -13.00 17.42 -21.53
N ASN A 399 -12.56 18.67 -21.40
CA ASN A 399 -12.65 19.66 -22.48
C ASN A 399 -11.59 19.42 -23.58
N THR A 400 -11.95 18.61 -24.57
CA THR A 400 -11.05 18.19 -25.65
C THR A 400 -10.50 19.33 -26.49
N GLU A 401 -11.28 20.38 -26.69
CA GLU A 401 -10.95 21.56 -27.47
C GLU A 401 -9.85 22.37 -26.78
N LEU A 402 -9.97 22.58 -25.47
CA LEU A 402 -8.94 23.23 -24.66
C LEU A 402 -7.63 22.44 -24.67
N ARG A 403 -7.70 21.11 -24.53
CA ARG A 403 -6.51 20.25 -24.63
C ARG A 403 -5.84 20.39 -26.00
N ASN A 404 -6.60 20.28 -27.08
CA ASN A 404 -6.06 20.39 -28.44
C ASN A 404 -5.43 21.77 -28.70
N LEU A 405 -6.02 22.84 -28.15
CA LEU A 405 -5.48 24.19 -28.22
C LEU A 405 -4.15 24.31 -27.46
N LEU A 406 -4.05 23.71 -26.27
CA LEU A 406 -2.81 23.65 -25.50
C LEU A 406 -1.71 22.85 -26.22
N ASP A 407 -2.05 21.68 -26.77
CA ASP A 407 -1.12 20.84 -27.57
C ASP A 407 -0.61 21.59 -28.81
N CYS A 408 -1.49 22.32 -29.50
CA CYS A 408 -1.11 23.16 -30.64
C CYS A 408 -0.16 24.28 -30.21
N SER A 409 -0.48 24.96 -29.10
CA SER A 409 0.33 26.06 -28.56
C SER A 409 1.72 25.57 -28.15
N ALA A 410 1.82 24.43 -27.47
CA ALA A 410 3.08 23.81 -27.09
C ALA A 410 3.95 23.48 -28.32
N ARG A 411 3.35 22.89 -29.37
CA ARG A 411 4.06 22.61 -30.64
C ARG A 411 4.55 23.88 -31.32
N GLN A 412 3.73 24.93 -31.37
CA GLN A 412 4.14 26.20 -31.99
C GLN A 412 5.27 26.87 -31.21
N LEU A 413 5.21 26.89 -29.88
CA LEU A 413 6.28 27.42 -29.03
C LEU A 413 7.60 26.67 -29.24
N ASN A 414 7.56 25.33 -29.31
CA ASN A 414 8.74 24.53 -29.62
C ASN A 414 9.30 24.82 -31.01
N ALA A 415 8.44 24.94 -32.02
CA ALA A 415 8.88 25.30 -33.38
C ALA A 415 9.55 26.68 -33.44
N ILE A 416 9.02 27.67 -32.71
CA ILE A 416 9.64 29.00 -32.60
C ILE A 416 11.00 28.90 -31.89
N SER A 417 11.07 28.15 -30.78
CA SER A 417 12.31 27.94 -30.04
C SER A 417 13.41 27.32 -30.93
N GLU A 418 13.07 26.26 -31.67
CA GLU A 418 13.98 25.62 -32.63
C GLU A 418 14.41 26.57 -33.76
N PHE A 419 13.46 27.35 -34.30
CA PHE A 419 13.76 28.32 -35.35
C PHE A 419 14.73 29.39 -34.85
N VAL A 420 14.50 29.94 -33.65
CA VAL A 420 15.38 30.93 -33.03
C VAL A 420 16.77 30.34 -32.79
N ALA A 421 16.86 29.12 -32.25
CA ALA A 421 18.13 28.45 -32.01
C ALA A 421 18.91 28.20 -33.31
N LYS A 422 18.25 27.68 -34.35
CA LYS A 422 18.87 27.49 -35.68
C LYS A 422 19.32 28.81 -36.28
N ARG A 423 18.51 29.86 -36.19
CA ARG A 423 18.83 31.18 -36.73
C ARG A 423 20.02 31.81 -36.01
N ALA A 424 20.08 31.69 -34.69
CA ALA A 424 21.21 32.17 -33.89
C ALA A 424 22.51 31.43 -34.25
N ALA A 425 22.46 30.09 -34.34
CA ALA A 425 23.62 29.29 -34.73
C ALA A 425 24.13 29.65 -36.13
N GLN A 426 23.22 29.79 -37.10
CA GLN A 426 23.57 30.21 -38.46
C GLN A 426 24.26 31.58 -38.46
N ARG A 427 23.69 32.57 -37.77
CA ARG A 427 24.30 33.91 -37.67
C ARG A 427 25.68 33.89 -37.02
N LEU A 428 25.88 33.05 -36.01
CA LEU A 428 27.18 32.89 -35.36
C LEU A 428 28.21 32.29 -36.32
N SER A 429 27.83 31.29 -37.12
CA SER A 429 28.70 30.71 -38.15
C SER A 429 29.02 31.70 -39.27
N GLU A 430 28.03 32.48 -39.74
CA GLU A 430 28.23 33.55 -40.72
C GLU A 430 29.24 34.59 -40.20
N LEU A 431 29.10 35.02 -38.94
CA LEU A 431 30.02 35.96 -38.31
C LEU A 431 31.43 35.37 -38.15
N GLN A 432 31.55 34.10 -37.75
CA GLN A 432 32.84 33.43 -37.63
C GLN A 432 33.56 33.28 -38.98
N ALA A 433 32.82 32.97 -40.06
CA ALA A 433 33.38 32.89 -41.40
C ALA A 433 33.87 34.26 -41.87
N TYR A 434 33.03 35.30 -41.72
CA TYR A 434 33.41 36.68 -42.04
C TYR A 434 34.67 37.11 -41.30
N LEU A 435 34.72 36.90 -39.98
CA LEU A 435 35.91 37.28 -39.19
C LEU A 435 37.15 36.48 -39.58
N ARG A 436 37.02 35.19 -39.91
CA ARG A 436 38.14 34.37 -40.39
C ARG A 436 38.69 34.89 -41.71
N ASP A 437 37.81 35.24 -42.64
CA ASP A 437 38.21 35.75 -43.96
C ASP A 437 38.91 37.11 -43.83
N GLU A 438 38.32 38.04 -43.07
CA GLU A 438 38.91 39.37 -42.84
C GLU A 438 40.26 39.29 -42.10
N ILE A 439 40.36 38.47 -41.06
CA ILE A 439 41.63 38.24 -40.35
C ILE A 439 42.65 37.57 -41.28
N GLY A 440 42.24 36.59 -42.09
CA GLY A 440 43.10 35.92 -43.06
C GLY A 440 43.64 36.86 -44.14
N VAL A 441 42.85 37.83 -44.60
CA VAL A 441 43.32 38.88 -45.52
C VAL A 441 44.40 39.73 -44.85
N VAL A 442 44.20 40.12 -43.59
CA VAL A 442 45.22 40.87 -42.83
C VAL A 442 46.49 40.05 -42.66
N GLU A 443 46.39 38.78 -42.28
CA GLU A 443 47.53 37.87 -42.17
C GLU A 443 48.29 37.75 -43.49
N SER A 444 47.58 37.53 -44.61
CA SER A 444 48.19 37.45 -45.94
C SER A 444 48.87 38.76 -46.35
N ASN A 445 48.29 39.91 -46.01
CA ASN A 445 48.89 41.21 -46.28
C ASN A 445 50.16 41.42 -45.45
N LEU A 446 50.15 41.05 -44.18
CA LEU A 446 51.33 41.08 -43.31
C LEU A 446 52.43 40.15 -43.81
N ASP A 447 52.08 38.93 -44.23
CA ASP A 447 53.02 37.98 -44.82
C ASP A 447 53.59 38.46 -46.15
N GLY A 448 52.78 39.10 -46.99
CA GLY A 448 53.22 39.74 -48.23
C GLY A 448 54.18 40.90 -47.98
N LEU A 449 53.90 41.74 -46.98
CA LEU A 449 54.78 42.83 -46.57
C LEU A 449 56.13 42.29 -46.08
N ARG A 450 56.10 41.25 -45.24
CA ARG A 450 57.29 40.59 -44.70
C ARG A 450 58.11 39.90 -45.79
N SER A 451 57.47 39.06 -46.61
CA SER A 451 58.17 38.12 -47.50
C SER A 451 58.59 38.76 -48.81
N ASN A 452 57.85 39.77 -49.29
CA ASN A 452 58.14 40.45 -50.55
C ASN A 452 58.78 41.81 -50.28
N LYS A 453 58.06 42.76 -49.66
CA LYS A 453 58.53 44.15 -49.59
C LYS A 453 59.77 44.32 -48.73
N PHE A 454 59.81 43.71 -47.55
CA PHE A 454 61.03 43.77 -46.73
C PHE A 454 62.18 42.97 -47.32
N LYS A 455 61.90 41.86 -48.01
CA LYS A 455 62.95 41.08 -48.69
C LYS A 455 63.50 41.81 -49.93
N GLU A 456 62.65 42.46 -50.71
CA GLU A 456 63.01 43.34 -51.83
C GLU A 456 63.89 44.49 -51.32
N LEU A 457 63.45 45.16 -50.25
CA LEU A 457 64.24 46.23 -49.62
C LEU A 457 65.58 45.72 -49.10
N GLN A 458 65.60 44.56 -48.42
CA GLN A 458 66.82 43.92 -47.94
C GLN A 458 67.76 43.59 -49.10
N ASN A 459 67.25 43.02 -50.19
CA ASN A 459 68.03 42.67 -51.37
C ASN A 459 68.57 43.92 -52.08
N ALA A 460 67.77 44.96 -52.26
CA ALA A 460 68.20 46.22 -52.84
C ALA A 460 69.30 46.88 -51.98
N LEU A 461 69.12 46.91 -50.66
CA LEU A 461 70.16 47.38 -49.73
C LEU A 461 71.44 46.57 -49.84
N TYR A 462 71.38 45.24 -49.91
CA TYR A 462 72.59 44.43 -50.01
C TYR A 462 73.24 44.48 -51.39
N GLN A 463 72.48 44.49 -52.48
CA GLN A 463 73.04 44.41 -53.83
C GLN A 463 73.42 45.78 -54.38
N ASP A 464 72.53 46.76 -54.31
CA ASP A 464 72.76 48.07 -54.92
C ASP A 464 73.79 48.86 -54.12
N LEU A 465 73.71 48.84 -52.79
CA LEU A 465 74.71 49.49 -51.94
C LEU A 465 76.08 48.80 -52.10
N HIS A 466 76.13 47.47 -52.12
CA HIS A 466 77.40 46.75 -52.33
C HIS A 466 77.98 47.00 -53.72
N LYS A 467 77.14 47.07 -54.76
CA LYS A 467 77.56 47.41 -56.12
C LYS A 467 78.10 48.84 -56.19
N ALA A 468 77.40 49.80 -55.59
CA ALA A 468 77.86 51.18 -55.50
C ALA A 468 79.19 51.29 -54.74
N PHE A 469 79.34 50.57 -53.61
CA PHE A 469 80.60 50.51 -52.88
C PHE A 469 81.74 49.93 -53.73
N LYS A 470 81.50 48.82 -54.46
CA LYS A 470 82.50 48.25 -55.38
C LYS A 470 82.88 49.19 -56.51
N GLU A 471 81.93 49.94 -57.05
CA GLU A 471 82.19 50.90 -58.13
C GLU A 471 83.01 52.09 -57.62
N VAL A 472 82.68 52.63 -56.44
CA VAL A 472 83.48 53.64 -55.76
C VAL A 472 84.88 53.12 -55.44
N GLU A 473 85.01 51.92 -54.88
CA GLU A 473 86.29 51.27 -54.58
C GLU A 473 87.14 51.13 -55.85
N GLY A 474 86.57 50.59 -56.94
CA GLY A 474 87.26 50.48 -58.23
C GLY A 474 87.66 51.82 -58.83
N GLY A 475 86.82 52.85 -58.70
CA GLY A 475 87.13 54.22 -59.09
C GLY A 475 88.30 54.81 -58.31
N ILE A 476 88.31 54.64 -56.98
CA ILE A 476 89.42 55.05 -56.10
C ILE A 476 90.70 54.34 -56.51
N THR A 477 90.68 53.02 -56.70
CA THR A 477 91.86 52.25 -57.14
C THR A 477 92.38 52.74 -58.49
N SER A 478 91.49 53.06 -59.44
CA SER A 478 91.87 53.61 -60.75
C SER A 478 92.53 54.98 -60.64
N VAL A 479 91.99 55.88 -59.80
CA VAL A 479 92.58 57.21 -59.56
C VAL A 479 93.95 57.08 -58.92
N ILE A 480 94.10 56.24 -57.90
CA ILE A 480 95.39 55.96 -57.25
C ILE A 480 96.40 55.46 -58.28
N SER A 481 96.03 54.48 -59.10
CA SER A 481 96.91 53.93 -60.14
C SER A 481 97.27 54.96 -61.22
N LYS A 482 96.31 55.80 -61.65
CA LYS A 482 96.58 56.87 -62.63
C LYS A 482 97.47 57.96 -62.06
N TYR A 483 97.25 58.37 -60.82
CA TYR A 483 98.07 59.35 -60.13
C TYR A 483 99.51 58.84 -59.99
N ASP A 484 99.66 57.58 -59.57
CA ASP A 484 100.97 56.93 -59.43
C ASP A 484 101.71 56.93 -60.78
N ASN A 485 101.07 56.44 -61.85
CA ASN A 485 101.72 56.30 -63.16
C ASN A 485 101.91 57.61 -63.94
N LYS A 486 100.96 58.56 -63.86
CA LYS A 486 100.98 59.77 -64.70
C LYS A 486 101.57 61.00 -64.02
N ILE A 487 101.57 61.04 -62.69
CA ILE A 487 102.06 62.19 -61.93
C ILE A 487 103.25 61.77 -61.08
N PHE A 488 103.09 60.81 -60.18
CA PHE A 488 104.13 60.46 -59.22
C PHE A 488 105.41 59.95 -59.91
N GLN A 489 105.30 58.97 -60.80
CA GLN A 489 106.45 58.42 -61.52
C GLN A 489 107.15 59.47 -62.42
N PRO A 490 106.45 60.23 -63.31
CA PRO A 490 107.11 61.24 -64.14
C PRO A 490 107.70 62.40 -63.35
N VAL A 491 107.05 62.87 -62.28
CA VAL A 491 107.63 63.90 -61.40
C VAL A 491 108.86 63.35 -60.67
N GLY A 492 108.86 62.07 -60.30
CA GLY A 492 110.03 61.36 -59.80
C GLY A 492 111.21 61.41 -60.78
N ILE A 493 110.96 61.15 -62.07
CA ILE A 493 111.96 61.25 -63.13
C ILE A 493 112.48 62.70 -63.28
N ILE A 494 111.59 63.69 -63.32
CA ILE A 494 111.97 65.12 -63.41
C ILE A 494 112.80 65.53 -62.20
N LYS A 495 112.42 65.10 -61.00
CA LYS A 495 113.19 65.36 -59.78
C LYS A 495 114.59 64.78 -59.89
N SER A 496 114.72 63.51 -60.28
CA SER A 496 116.03 62.87 -60.49
C SER A 496 116.86 63.59 -61.56
N ALA A 497 116.25 64.01 -62.68
CA ALA A 497 116.93 64.78 -63.72
C ALA A 497 117.36 66.18 -63.23
N SER A 498 116.51 66.87 -62.47
CA SER A 498 116.82 68.18 -61.87
C SER A 498 117.94 68.07 -60.84
N ASP A 499 117.97 67.01 -60.03
CA ASP A 499 119.04 66.76 -59.06
C ASP A 499 120.36 66.47 -59.79
N SER A 500 120.32 65.72 -60.90
CA SER A 500 121.48 65.49 -61.77
C SER A 500 121.99 66.79 -62.39
N PHE A 501 121.11 67.58 -63.01
CA PHE A 501 121.45 68.86 -63.64
C PHE A 501 122.03 69.85 -62.62
N LYS A 502 121.46 69.93 -61.41
CA LYS A 502 121.97 70.78 -60.33
C LYS A 502 123.40 70.38 -59.93
N THR A 503 123.70 69.09 -59.93
CA THR A 503 125.05 68.59 -59.64
C THR A 503 126.01 68.98 -60.77
N GLU A 504 125.64 68.71 -62.03
CA GLU A 504 126.47 69.01 -63.20
C GLU A 504 126.73 70.50 -63.42
N ILE A 505 125.72 71.38 -63.20
CA ILE A 505 125.91 72.83 -63.35
C ILE A 505 126.79 73.40 -62.25
N ASN A 506 126.73 72.85 -61.04
CA ASN A 506 127.65 73.23 -59.96
C ASN A 506 129.08 72.79 -60.28
N GLU A 507 129.27 71.57 -60.80
CA GLU A 507 130.59 71.13 -61.31
C GLU A 507 131.10 72.05 -62.42
N THR A 508 130.26 72.37 -63.40
CA THR A 508 130.61 73.27 -64.52
C THR A 508 130.95 74.68 -64.03
N ARG A 509 130.18 75.21 -63.07
CA ARG A 509 130.46 76.49 -62.43
C ARG A 509 131.83 76.47 -61.76
N ILE A 510 132.17 75.42 -61.01
CA ILE A 510 133.47 75.28 -60.35
C ILE A 510 134.59 75.33 -61.40
N SER A 511 134.49 74.55 -62.48
CA SER A 511 135.51 74.53 -63.55
C SER A 511 135.66 75.87 -64.28
N LEU A 512 134.57 76.59 -64.54
CA LEU A 512 134.62 77.95 -65.11
C LEU A 512 135.28 78.94 -64.16
N GLN A 513 135.00 78.82 -62.86
CA GLN A 513 135.60 79.68 -61.84
C GLN A 513 137.12 79.46 -61.75
N GLU A 514 137.56 78.22 -61.85
CA GLU A 514 138.98 77.86 -61.97
C GLU A 514 139.61 78.46 -63.23
N ALA A 515 138.96 78.33 -64.39
CA ALA A 515 139.47 78.90 -65.65
C ALA A 515 139.57 80.44 -65.61
N ILE A 516 138.57 81.12 -65.05
CA ILE A 516 138.59 82.58 -64.86
C ILE A 516 139.73 82.98 -63.92
N GLN A 517 139.93 82.26 -62.81
CA GLN A 517 141.06 82.53 -61.91
C GLN A 517 142.42 82.39 -62.61
N VAL A 518 142.56 81.41 -63.51
CA VAL A 518 143.78 81.27 -64.32
C VAL A 518 143.98 82.48 -65.24
N VAL A 519 142.94 82.90 -65.96
CA VAL A 519 143.01 84.07 -66.85
C VAL A 519 143.27 85.37 -66.08
N GLU A 520 142.62 85.59 -64.94
CA GLU A 520 142.88 86.75 -64.07
C GLU A 520 144.32 86.74 -63.55
N GLY A 521 144.86 85.57 -63.21
CA GLY A 521 146.26 85.40 -62.81
C GLY A 521 147.24 85.80 -63.92
N GLU A 522 146.94 85.43 -65.17
CA GLU A 522 147.74 85.81 -66.35
C GLU A 522 147.63 87.31 -66.66
N ILE A 523 146.42 87.89 -66.57
CA ILE A 523 146.21 89.34 -66.77
C ILE A 523 146.98 90.17 -65.74
N ARG A 524 147.04 89.73 -64.46
CA ARG A 524 147.87 90.42 -63.45
C ARG A 524 149.37 90.36 -63.76
N LYS A 525 149.85 89.32 -64.44
CA LYS A 525 151.24 89.28 -64.92
C LYS A 525 151.49 90.31 -66.02
N LEU A 526 150.49 90.59 -66.86
CA LEU A 526 150.55 91.59 -67.92
C LEU A 526 150.51 93.03 -67.38
N GLU A 527 149.76 93.31 -66.32
CA GLU A 527 149.66 94.66 -65.73
C GLU A 527 150.96 95.17 -65.07
N ASN A 528 151.89 94.29 -64.72
CA ASN A 528 153.18 94.67 -64.12
C ASN A 528 154.24 95.13 -65.15
N PHE A 529 153.90 95.29 -66.43
CA PHE A 529 154.83 95.75 -67.45
C PHE A 529 154.62 97.23 -67.84
N ARG A 530 155.20 98.11 -67.03
CA ARG A 530 155.66 99.45 -67.44
C ARG A 530 156.94 99.80 -66.67
N ASP A 531 158.04 99.20 -67.07
CA ASP A 531 159.30 99.91 -67.33
C ASP A 531 160.21 98.98 -68.15
N LEU A 532 160.62 99.50 -69.29
CA LEU A 532 161.17 98.79 -70.46
C LEU A 532 162.51 99.42 -70.80
N GLU A 533 163.63 98.80 -70.40
CA GLU A 533 164.91 99.09 -71.03
C GLU A 533 165.83 97.88 -70.99
N SER A 534 166.36 97.55 -72.17
CA SER A 534 167.12 96.35 -72.54
C SER A 534 166.30 95.06 -72.70
N ILE A 535 165.59 94.92 -73.82
CA ILE A 535 165.29 93.57 -74.34
C ILE A 535 166.50 93.12 -75.18
N GLY A 536 167.59 92.86 -74.48
CA GLY A 536 168.73 92.07 -74.95
C GLY A 536 168.76 90.75 -74.19
N ALA A 537 168.63 89.64 -74.92
CA ALA A 537 168.75 88.23 -74.47
C ALA A 537 167.53 87.57 -73.77
N SER A 538 166.49 87.16 -74.51
CA SER A 538 165.64 86.00 -74.11
C SER A 538 164.59 85.58 -75.18
N LEU A 539 164.99 85.32 -76.43
CA LEU A 539 164.04 84.92 -77.50
C LEU A 539 164.29 83.53 -78.06
N LYS A 540 164.62 82.58 -77.18
CA LYS A 540 164.58 81.15 -77.50
C LYS A 540 164.19 80.34 -76.27
N GLY A 541 162.89 80.26 -75.99
CA GLY A 541 162.38 79.50 -74.85
C GLY A 541 160.87 79.62 -74.59
N THR A 542 160.07 79.17 -75.54
CA THR A 542 158.79 78.46 -75.30
C THR A 542 157.63 79.22 -74.64
N VAL A 543 156.73 79.68 -75.51
CA VAL A 543 155.29 79.87 -75.27
C VAL A 543 154.65 78.53 -74.88
N GLN A 544 154.01 78.43 -73.71
CA GLN A 544 153.13 77.32 -73.31
C GLN A 544 151.66 77.79 -73.19
N LEU A 545 151.17 78.56 -74.16
CA LEU A 545 149.76 79.01 -74.15
C LEU A 545 148.76 77.94 -74.64
N LEU A 546 149.22 76.75 -75.05
CA LEU A 546 148.38 75.77 -75.76
C LEU A 546 148.18 74.42 -75.05
N SER A 547 148.63 74.24 -73.81
CA SER A 547 148.37 72.98 -73.07
C SER A 547 147.15 73.00 -72.14
N ALA A 548 146.47 74.14 -71.97
CA ALA A 548 145.30 74.24 -71.09
C ALA A 548 143.94 74.12 -71.81
N ILE A 549 143.91 74.03 -73.15
CA ILE A 549 142.67 73.90 -73.94
C ILE A 549 142.66 72.52 -74.62
N ASN A 550 142.72 71.44 -73.83
CA ASN A 550 142.59 70.08 -74.36
C ASN A 550 141.29 69.37 -73.95
N SER A 551 140.33 70.13 -73.41
CA SER A 551 138.94 69.70 -73.29
C SER A 551 138.05 70.92 -73.45
N ASP A 552 137.22 70.95 -74.49
CA ASP A 552 136.22 72.00 -74.70
C ASP A 552 135.32 72.07 -73.45
N PRO A 553 135.28 73.19 -72.72
CA PRO A 553 134.47 73.32 -71.50
C PRO A 553 132.96 73.13 -71.76
N PHE A 554 132.53 73.10 -73.04
CA PHE A 554 131.15 72.91 -73.43
C PHE A 554 130.79 71.49 -73.91
N ASP A 555 131.74 70.55 -73.97
CA ASP A 555 131.45 69.17 -74.44
C ASP A 555 130.43 68.45 -73.54
N ARG A 556 130.48 68.68 -72.22
CA ARG A 556 129.47 68.16 -71.27
C ARG A 556 128.09 68.79 -71.47
N VAL A 557 128.01 70.10 -71.77
CA VAL A 557 126.76 70.81 -72.04
C VAL A 557 126.12 70.36 -73.36
N LYS A 558 126.93 69.95 -74.34
CA LYS A 558 126.44 69.41 -75.62
C LYS A 558 125.74 68.05 -75.46
N SER A 559 126.18 67.23 -74.50
CA SER A 559 125.50 65.97 -74.13
C SER A 559 124.09 66.20 -73.53
N ILE A 560 123.91 67.30 -72.78
CA ILE A 560 122.64 67.65 -72.11
C ILE A 560 121.55 68.03 -73.13
N SER A 561 121.92 68.62 -74.27
CA SER A 561 120.94 68.91 -75.34
C SER A 561 120.32 67.65 -75.96
N LEU A 562 120.91 66.46 -75.76
CA LEU A 562 120.38 65.19 -76.25
C LEU A 562 119.42 64.52 -75.25
N HIS A 563 119.51 64.80 -73.95
CA HIS A 563 118.61 64.22 -72.94
C HIS A 563 117.29 64.99 -72.74
N LEU A 564 117.23 66.27 -73.14
CA LEU A 564 116.01 67.10 -73.05
C LEU A 564 115.07 66.99 -74.26
N LYS A 565 115.37 66.12 -75.23
CA LYS A 565 114.55 65.95 -76.45
C LYS A 565 113.57 64.78 -76.44
N LEU A 566 113.36 64.10 -75.31
CA LEU A 566 112.33 63.07 -75.16
C LEU A 566 111.60 63.26 -73.81
N VAL A 567 110.50 64.01 -73.85
CA VAL A 567 109.37 63.93 -72.91
C VAL A 567 108.17 63.43 -73.69
#